data_AF-A0A2K6MJS1-F1
#
_entry.id   AF-A0A2K6MJS1-F1
#
_cell.length_a   1.000
_cell.length_b   1.000
_cell.length_c   1.000
_cell.angle_alpha   90.00
_cell.angle_beta   90.00
_cell.angle_gamma   90.00
#
_symmetry.space_group_name_H-M   'P 1'
#
loop_
_entity.id
_entity.type
_entity.pdbx_description
1 polymer ?
#
loop_
_entity_poly.entity_id
_entity_poly.type
_entity_poly.pdbx_seq_one_letter_code
_entity_poly.pdbx_strand_id
1 'polypeptide(L)' 'MESLEGKFGKHGGTVPIVSTAEIQDRVSGASEKDIVHSGLAYTMERSARQIMCTVMKTAAYVNAIEKVFKVYNEAG' A
#
# COMPACT_ATOMS: atom_id res chain seq x y z
N MET A 1 18.12 -8.15 21.12
CA MET A 1 19.40 -8.71 20.64
C MET A 1 19.59 -10.16 21.08
N GLU A 2 19.05 -10.56 22.23
CA GLU A 2 19.25 -11.88 22.85
C GLU A 2 18.82 -13.13 22.04
N SER A 3 17.81 -13.02 21.15
CA SER A 3 17.27 -14.21 20.46
C SER A 3 18.19 -14.76 19.36
N LEU A 4 18.97 -13.90 18.69
CA LEU A 4 19.93 -14.31 17.65
C LEU A 4 21.21 -14.87 18.28
N GLU A 5 21.72 -14.23 19.32
CA GLU A 5 22.92 -14.66 20.04
C GLU A 5 22.72 -16.02 20.72
N GLY A 6 21.49 -16.31 21.19
CA GLY A 6 21.12 -17.63 21.72
C GLY A 6 21.13 -18.76 20.69
N LYS A 7 20.88 -18.48 19.40
CA LYS A 7 20.89 -19.49 18.31
C LYS A 7 22.27 -19.69 17.69
N PHE A 8 23.11 -18.65 17.62
CA PHE A 8 24.43 -18.72 16.96
C PHE A 8 25.59 -19.07 17.92
N GLY A 9 25.37 -19.04 19.23
CA GLY A 9 26.33 -19.48 20.24
C GLY A 9 27.66 -18.70 20.23
N LYS A 10 28.58 -19.06 21.14
CA LYS A 10 29.86 -18.36 21.33
C LYS A 10 30.83 -18.39 20.13
N HIS A 11 30.58 -19.25 19.13
CA HIS A 11 31.39 -19.34 17.91
C HIS A 11 30.95 -18.35 16.82
N GLY A 12 29.74 -17.79 16.90
CA GLY A 12 29.16 -16.91 15.88
C GLY A 12 29.50 -15.41 16.02
N GLY A 13 30.19 -15.01 17.08
CA GLY A 13 30.47 -13.60 17.39
C GLY A 13 29.20 -12.79 17.73
N THR A 14 29.38 -11.55 18.20
CA THR A 14 28.27 -10.61 18.33
C THR A 14 27.75 -10.29 16.93
N VAL A 15 26.47 -10.55 16.66
CA VAL A 15 25.81 -10.15 15.41
C VAL A 15 25.21 -8.76 15.64
N PRO A 16 25.84 -7.66 15.20
CA PRO A 16 25.31 -6.33 15.41
C PRO A 16 24.08 -6.12 14.53
N ILE A 17 22.89 -6.10 15.14
CA ILE A 17 21.67 -5.65 14.47
C ILE A 17 21.71 -4.13 14.47
N VAL A 18 22.31 -3.55 13.43
CA VAL A 18 22.36 -2.10 13.24
C VAL A 18 21.18 -1.68 12.36
N SER A 19 20.48 -0.62 12.77
CA SER A 19 19.46 0.02 11.96
C SER A 19 20.05 0.50 10.64
N THR A 20 19.37 0.27 9.51
CA THR A 20 19.74 0.93 8.25
C THR A 20 19.54 2.43 8.38
N ALA A 21 20.24 3.23 7.55
CA ALA A 21 20.17 4.70 7.63
C ALA A 21 18.72 5.23 7.60
N GLU A 22 17.85 4.63 6.77
CA GLU A 22 16.41 4.98 6.68
C GLU A 22 15.60 4.63 7.94
N ILE A 23 16.05 3.65 8.72
CA ILE A 23 15.41 3.25 9.98
C ILE A 23 15.94 4.10 11.12
N GLN A 24 17.23 4.47 11.07
CA GLN A 24 17.85 5.36 12.05
C GLN A 24 17.25 6.78 11.99
N ASP A 25 16.97 7.29 10.80
CA ASP A 25 16.29 8.57 10.60
C ASP A 25 14.86 8.59 11.18
N ARG A 26 14.13 7.47 11.04
CA ARG A 26 12.77 7.30 11.60
C ARG A 26 12.74 6.94 13.09
N VAL A 27 13.87 6.52 13.67
CA VAL A 27 13.95 6.07 15.08
C VAL A 27 13.73 7.22 16.06
N SER A 28 14.05 8.45 15.64
CA SER A 28 13.83 9.68 16.40
C SER A 28 12.37 10.14 16.42
N GLY A 29 11.47 9.39 15.78
CA GLY A 29 10.07 9.78 15.57
C GLY A 29 9.89 10.52 14.24
N ALA A 30 8.65 10.56 13.75
CA ALA A 30 8.32 11.27 12.52
C ALA A 30 8.38 12.79 12.75
N SER A 31 9.18 13.49 11.95
CA SER A 31 9.18 14.96 11.91
C SER A 31 7.87 15.48 11.29
N GLU A 32 7.54 16.76 11.49
CA GLU A 32 6.40 17.41 10.81
C GLU A 32 6.46 17.19 9.30
N LYS A 33 7.67 17.31 8.72
CA LYS A 33 7.91 17.05 7.30
C LYS A 33 7.51 15.62 6.91
N ASP A 34 7.86 14.64 7.72
CA ASP A 34 7.57 13.23 7.44
C ASP A 34 6.08 12.95 7.57
N ILE A 35 5.41 13.55 8.56
CA ILE A 35 3.96 13.46 8.75
C ILE A 35 3.22 14.07 7.56
N VAL A 36 3.65 15.25 7.09
CA VAL A 36 3.03 15.92 5.93
C VAL A 36 3.23 15.09 4.67
N HIS A 37 4.46 14.61 4.41
CA HIS A 37 4.74 13.85 3.20
C HIS A 37 3.99 12.51 3.19
N SER A 38 4.08 11.74 4.28
CA SER A 38 3.41 10.45 4.41
C SER A 38 1.89 10.58 4.48
N GLY A 39 1.36 11.60 5.17
CA GLY A 39 -0.07 11.87 5.26
C GLY A 39 -0.68 12.27 3.92
N LEU A 40 0.02 13.10 3.14
CA LEU A 40 -0.39 13.46 1.79
C LEU A 40 -0.38 12.23 0.87
N ALA A 41 0.73 11.47 0.86
CA ALA A 41 0.84 10.26 0.05
C ALA A 41 -0.27 9.24 0.40
N TYR A 42 -0.50 9.01 1.69
CA TYR A 42 -1.56 8.12 2.18
C TYR A 42 -2.95 8.56 1.71
N THR A 43 -3.26 9.86 1.85
CA THR A 43 -4.58 10.39 1.49
C THR A 43 -4.80 10.34 -0.02
N MET A 44 -3.80 10.70 -0.80
CA MET A 44 -3.87 10.66 -2.26
C MET A 44 -4.04 9.23 -2.79
N GLU A 45 -3.25 8.27 -2.28
CA GLU A 45 -3.39 6.86 -2.68
C GLU A 45 -4.80 6.35 -2.36
N ARG A 46 -5.29 6.64 -1.15
CA ARG A 46 -6.62 6.23 -0.71
C ARG A 46 -7.71 6.82 -1.60
N SER A 47 -7.66 8.13 -1.87
CA SER A 47 -8.62 8.80 -2.75
C SER A 47 -8.57 8.26 -4.18
N ALA A 48 -7.38 8.07 -4.74
CA ALA A 48 -7.22 7.53 -6.08
C ALA A 48 -7.81 6.12 -6.20
N ARG A 49 -7.53 5.24 -5.23
CA ARG A 49 -8.10 3.88 -5.18
C ARG A 49 -9.62 3.90 -5.11
N GLN A 50 -10.19 4.78 -4.29
CA GLN A 50 -11.65 4.92 -4.18
C GLN A 50 -12.28 5.39 -5.50
N ILE A 51 -11.69 6.40 -6.15
CA ILE A 51 -12.17 6.90 -7.44
C ILE A 51 -12.12 5.79 -8.49
N MET A 52 -10.98 5.10 -8.61
CA MET A 52 -10.84 3.99 -9.57
C MET A 52 -11.85 2.88 -9.31
N CYS A 53 -12.02 2.46 -8.05
CA CYS A 53 -13.01 1.43 -7.71
C CYS A 53 -14.44 1.84 -8.06
N THR A 54 -14.79 3.12 -7.94
CA THR A 54 -16.11 3.64 -8.32
C THR A 54 -16.26 3.69 -9.84
N VAL A 55 -15.28 4.23 -10.56
CA VAL A 55 -15.29 4.28 -12.03
C VAL A 55 -15.39 2.89 -12.64
N MET A 56 -14.63 1.91 -12.12
CA MET A 56 -14.70 0.53 -12.59
C MET A 56 -16.09 -0.08 -12.41
N LYS A 57 -16.76 0.18 -11.27
CA LYS A 57 -18.14 -0.27 -11.07
C LYS A 57 -19.08 0.35 -12.09
N THR A 58 -19.04 1.68 -12.26
CA THR A 58 -19.90 2.37 -13.22
C THR A 58 -19.67 1.87 -14.65
N ALA A 59 -18.40 1.70 -15.06
CA ALA A 59 -18.05 1.18 -16.38
C ALA A 59 -18.59 -0.25 -16.60
N ALA A 60 -18.52 -1.12 -15.58
CA ALA A 60 -19.08 -2.46 -15.66
C ALA A 60 -20.61 -2.44 -15.84
N TYR A 61 -21.32 -1.57 -15.11
CA TYR A 61 -22.77 -1.41 -15.27
C TYR A 61 -23.14 -0.87 -16.66
N VAL A 62 -22.45 0.16 -17.15
CA VAL A 62 -22.67 0.71 -18.49
C VAL A 62 -22.50 -0.36 -19.56
N ASN A 63 -21.41 -1.14 -19.49
CA ASN A 63 -21.15 -2.24 -20.42
C ASN A 63 -22.22 -3.35 -20.35
N ALA A 64 -22.67 -3.70 -19.15
CA ALA A 64 -23.73 -4.69 -18.98
C ALA A 64 -25.06 -4.21 -19.61
N ILE A 65 -25.43 -2.95 -19.38
CA ILE A 65 -26.64 -2.35 -19.94
C ILE A 65 -26.56 -2.28 -21.48
N GLU A 66 -25.43 -1.85 -22.03
CA GLU A 66 -25.21 -1.77 -23.48
C GLU A 66 -25.42 -3.13 -24.15
N LYS A 67 -24.84 -4.20 -23.58
CA LYS A 67 -24.99 -5.56 -24.11
C LYS A 67 -26.45 -6.04 -24.10
N VAL A 68 -27.15 -5.80 -22.99
CA VAL A 68 -28.56 -6.18 -22.86
C VAL A 68 -29.41 -5.41 -23.86
N PHE A 69 -29.21 -4.09 -23.95
CA PHE A 69 -29.95 -3.23 -24.87
C PHE A 69 -29.79 -3.66 -26.33
N LYS A 70 -28.55 -3.97 -26.74
CA LYS A 70 -28.26 -4.40 -28.11
C LYS A 70 -29.04 -5.65 -28.51
N VAL A 71 -29.07 -6.67 -27.65
CA VAL A 71 -29.84 -7.90 -27.90
C VAL A 71 -31.32 -7.61 -28.09
N TYR A 72 -31.91 -6.75 -27.25
CA TYR A 72 -33.32 -6.37 -27.41
C TYR A 72 -33.59 -5.55 -28.67
N ASN A 73 -32.67 -4.64 -29.03
CA ASN A 73 -32.80 -3.80 -30.22
C ASN A 73 -32.67 -4.59 -31.54
N GLU A 74 -31.88 -5.66 -31.56
CA GLU A 74 -31.71 -6.51 -32.74
C GLU A 74 -32.85 -7.55 -32.90
N ALA A 75 -33.64 -7.79 -31.84
CA ALA A 75 -34.72 -8.78 -31.81
C ALA A 75 -36.11 -8.21 -32.13
N GLY A 76 -36.25 -6.89 -32.28
CA GLY A 76 -37.48 -6.18 -32.66
C GLY A 76 -37.40 -5.64 -34.08
#